data_AF-A0A920EWJ6-F1
#
_entry.id   AF-A0A920EWJ6-F1
#
_cell.length_a   1.000
_cell.length_b   1.000
_cell.length_c   1.000
_cell.angle_alpha   90.00
_cell.angle_beta   90.00
_cell.angle_gamma   90.00
#
_symmetry.space_group_name_H-M   'P 1'
#
loop_
_entity.id
_entity.type
_entity.pdbx_description
1 polymer ?
#
loop_
_entity_poly.entity_id
_entity_poly.type
_entity_poly.pdbx_seq_one_letter_code
_entity_poly.pdbx_strand_id
1 'polypeptide(L)'
;MVTKFKPNKYKPLKLNELKKFIISKRHLKKLFKNISNLEVKEVGDGNLNLVFFIENKYNSICLKQPLPYLRVLKDWPLTLKRSYYEYEYFNTHKKYVKNHFPKIYDYDEVLRTITMEKLSPHIIMRHGLIKGIKYNSFAESISTYLAKTLFYTSDLYLNAASKKNIISKFISNTELCKITEDLIFTDPYSVNKNNRWTKPYLNKMKNKIERDEKLKIAISRLKLKFMKNTDALLHGDLHTGSIMVTKNDTKVIDPEFAFYGPMGFDIGALIANLLMSFFSQTGHEKKFGERKKYKKWLLEIIKTIWIKFEKKFLKLWETENYGDAYPKVLFKKNSKKMILEKKMYMQNLFEETISYAGAKIIRRIYGFAHNIDFEWIENTKVRANCEYKASSLAIEMLKNTNSFKSINDLIKAAKINENMKVKL
;
A
#
# COMPACT_ATOMS: atom_id res chain seq x y z
N MET A 1 -1.74 21.51 14.34
CA MET A 1 -2.56 22.53 13.65
C MET A 1 -2.83 22.04 12.23
N VAL A 2 -4.09 21.77 11.88
CA VAL A 2 -4.48 21.50 10.48
C VAL A 2 -4.23 22.80 9.72
N THR A 3 -3.18 22.87 8.92
CA THR A 3 -2.97 24.02 8.05
C THR A 3 -4.14 24.05 7.08
N LYS A 4 -5.04 25.03 7.24
CA LYS A 4 -6.14 25.32 6.30
C LYS A 4 -5.58 25.87 4.99
N PHE A 5 -4.60 25.20 4.38
CA PHE A 5 -4.08 25.57 3.09
C PHE A 5 -5.12 25.21 2.02
N LYS A 6 -6.02 26.14 1.76
CA LYS A 6 -6.86 26.18 0.58
C LYS A 6 -6.27 27.26 -0.33
N PRO A 7 -5.74 26.92 -1.52
CA PRO A 7 -5.42 27.94 -2.52
C PRO A 7 -6.65 28.84 -2.70
N ASN A 8 -6.47 30.17 -2.79
CA ASN A 8 -7.58 31.14 -2.88
C ASN A 8 -8.57 30.88 -4.02
N LYS A 9 -8.18 30.06 -5.01
CA LYS A 9 -8.98 29.70 -6.19
C LYS A 9 -9.35 28.21 -6.25
N TYR A 10 -9.05 27.43 -5.21
CA TYR A 10 -9.42 26.02 -5.16
C TYR A 10 -10.95 25.88 -5.08
N LYS A 11 -11.49 25.02 -5.94
CA LYS A 11 -12.87 24.53 -5.84
C LYS A 11 -12.95 23.07 -6.31
N PRO A 12 -13.81 22.23 -5.71
CA PRO A 12 -14.14 20.93 -6.28
C PRO A 12 -14.74 21.10 -7.67
N LEU A 13 -14.21 20.38 -8.66
CA LEU A 13 -14.72 20.39 -10.03
C LEU A 13 -16.03 19.61 -10.10
N LYS A 14 -17.01 20.18 -10.81
CA LYS A 14 -18.28 19.51 -11.14
C LYS A 14 -18.21 18.87 -12.52
N LEU A 15 -19.06 17.87 -12.78
CA LEU A 15 -19.11 17.16 -14.06
C LEU A 15 -19.27 18.11 -15.26
N ASN A 16 -20.13 19.12 -15.15
CA ASN A 16 -20.37 20.12 -16.20
C ASN A 16 -19.19 21.10 -16.43
N GLU A 17 -18.20 21.14 -15.53
CA GLU A 17 -17.01 21.99 -15.65
C GLU A 17 -15.81 21.26 -16.27
N LEU A 18 -15.78 19.92 -16.23
CA LEU A 18 -14.63 19.12 -16.66
C LEU A 18 -14.25 19.34 -18.13
N LYS A 19 -15.24 19.46 -19.03
CA LYS A 19 -14.97 19.76 -20.46
C LYS A 19 -14.23 21.09 -20.61
N LYS A 20 -14.70 22.14 -19.92
CA LYS A 20 -14.07 23.46 -19.94
C LYS A 20 -12.67 23.42 -19.34
N PHE A 21 -12.47 22.66 -18.25
CA PHE A 21 -11.16 22.45 -17.63
C PHE A 21 -10.16 21.78 -18.60
N ILE A 22 -10.55 20.71 -19.30
CA ILE A 22 -9.67 20.06 -20.29
C ILE A 22 -9.34 21.01 -21.45
N ILE A 23 -10.31 21.78 -21.94
CA ILE A 23 -10.11 22.74 -23.02
C ILE A 23 -9.15 23.86 -22.63
N SER A 24 -9.19 24.33 -21.38
CA SER A 24 -8.33 25.43 -20.92
C SER A 24 -6.86 25.03 -20.79
N LYS A 25 -6.55 23.74 -20.75
CA LYS A 25 -5.19 23.19 -20.66
C LYS A 25 -4.72 22.70 -22.02
N ARG A 26 -3.88 23.49 -22.72
CA ARG A 26 -3.42 23.18 -24.09
C ARG A 26 -2.85 21.76 -24.25
N HIS A 27 -2.09 21.26 -23.28
CA HIS A 27 -1.49 19.92 -23.34
C HIS A 27 -2.51 18.79 -23.13
N LEU A 28 -3.55 18.98 -22.29
CA LEU A 28 -4.66 18.04 -22.15
C LEU A 28 -5.58 18.07 -23.37
N LYS A 29 -5.88 19.26 -23.89
CA LYS A 29 -6.64 19.45 -25.12
C LYS A 29 -6.05 18.66 -26.28
N LYS A 30 -4.72 18.64 -26.42
CA LYS A 30 -4.01 17.87 -27.47
C LYS A 30 -4.21 16.35 -27.37
N LEU A 31 -4.56 15.81 -26.20
CA LEU A 31 -4.87 14.38 -26.04
C LEU A 31 -6.19 14.02 -26.72
N PHE A 32 -7.11 14.98 -26.89
CA PHE A 32 -8.43 14.77 -27.47
C PHE A 32 -8.54 15.51 -28.80
N LYS A 33 -8.30 14.81 -29.91
CA LYS A 33 -8.43 15.37 -31.28
C LYS A 33 -9.81 15.99 -31.55
N ASN A 34 -10.87 15.41 -30.97
CA ASN A 34 -12.23 15.95 -31.01
C ASN A 34 -12.83 16.01 -29.59
N ILE A 35 -13.24 17.22 -29.18
CA ILE A 35 -13.70 17.56 -27.83
C ILE A 35 -15.23 17.61 -27.75
N SER A 36 -15.94 17.76 -28.87
CA SER A 36 -17.41 17.88 -28.89
C SER A 36 -18.08 16.65 -28.27
N ASN A 37 -17.46 15.48 -28.46
CA ASN A 37 -17.98 14.18 -28.04
C ASN A 37 -17.27 13.64 -26.78
N LEU A 38 -16.79 14.52 -25.89
CA LEU A 38 -16.28 14.09 -24.59
C LEU A 38 -17.42 13.60 -23.70
N GLU A 39 -17.27 12.39 -23.19
CA GLU A 39 -18.07 11.84 -22.11
C GLU A 39 -17.30 12.00 -20.80
N VAL A 40 -18.03 12.35 -19.74
CA VAL A 40 -17.47 12.55 -18.41
C VAL A 40 -18.30 11.79 -17.38
N LYS A 41 -17.63 11.05 -16.51
CA LYS A 41 -18.29 10.26 -15.46
C LYS A 41 -17.46 10.31 -14.18
N GLU A 42 -18.12 10.51 -13.05
CA GLU A 42 -17.49 10.28 -11.75
C GLU A 42 -17.54 8.78 -11.41
N VAL A 43 -16.40 8.21 -11.04
CA VAL A 43 -16.22 6.76 -10.85
C VAL A 43 -15.53 6.40 -9.55
N GLY A 44 -15.15 7.39 -8.73
CA GLY A 44 -14.42 7.13 -7.49
C GLY A 44 -15.28 6.38 -6.48
N ASP A 45 -14.89 5.15 -6.17
CA ASP A 45 -15.37 4.32 -5.06
C ASP A 45 -14.49 4.44 -3.80
N GLY A 46 -13.39 5.19 -3.90
CA GLY A 46 -12.41 5.39 -2.84
C GLY A 46 -12.82 6.39 -1.75
N ASN A 47 -12.12 6.30 -0.61
CA ASN A 47 -12.50 6.98 0.63
C ASN A 47 -12.10 8.46 0.73
N LEU A 48 -11.22 8.96 -0.15
CA LEU A 48 -10.54 10.26 0.04
C LEU A 48 -10.83 11.30 -1.07
N ASN A 49 -10.93 10.87 -2.32
CA ASN A 49 -10.78 11.77 -3.48
C ASN A 49 -11.91 11.59 -4.49
N LEU A 50 -12.20 12.64 -5.27
CA LEU A 50 -13.02 12.56 -6.47
C LEU A 50 -12.18 11.97 -7.61
N VAL A 51 -12.79 11.10 -8.41
CA VAL A 51 -12.15 10.48 -9.58
C VAL A 51 -13.12 10.55 -10.74
N PHE A 52 -12.68 11.15 -11.84
CA PHE A 52 -13.46 11.32 -13.05
C PHE A 52 -12.79 10.60 -14.22
N PHE A 53 -13.57 9.84 -14.99
CA PHE A 53 -13.19 9.42 -16.32
C PHE A 53 -13.66 10.44 -17.34
N ILE A 54 -12.76 10.80 -18.25
CA ILE A 54 -13.01 11.73 -19.34
C ILE A 54 -12.54 11.05 -20.61
N GLU A 55 -13.45 10.78 -21.53
CA GLU A 55 -13.14 9.96 -22.70
C GLU A 55 -13.92 10.35 -23.95
N ASN A 56 -13.39 9.96 -25.11
CA ASN A 56 -14.12 9.89 -26.37
C ASN A 56 -13.80 8.54 -27.04
N LYS A 57 -14.25 8.34 -28.28
CA LYS A 57 -13.99 7.12 -29.06
C LYS A 57 -12.50 6.72 -29.17
N TYR A 58 -11.57 7.67 -29.01
CA TYR A 58 -10.15 7.47 -29.32
C TYR A 58 -9.22 7.53 -28.11
N ASN A 59 -9.55 8.35 -27.10
CA ASN A 59 -8.67 8.61 -25.97
C ASN A 59 -9.47 8.63 -24.67
N SER A 60 -8.81 8.25 -23.58
CA SER A 60 -9.38 8.30 -22.25
C SER A 60 -8.34 8.71 -21.21
N ILE A 61 -8.76 9.53 -20.26
CA ILE A 61 -7.95 9.97 -19.12
C ILE A 61 -8.73 9.83 -17.82
N CYS A 62 -7.99 9.78 -16.73
CA CYS A 62 -8.48 9.85 -15.37
C CYS A 62 -8.07 11.20 -14.77
N LEU A 63 -9.01 11.91 -14.14
CA LEU A 63 -8.73 13.11 -13.37
C LEU A 63 -9.08 12.84 -11.90
N LYS A 64 -8.08 12.96 -11.03
CA LYS A 64 -8.22 12.79 -9.58
C LYS A 64 -8.13 14.15 -8.90
N GLN A 65 -9.02 14.42 -7.95
CA GLN A 65 -9.03 15.65 -7.16
C GLN A 65 -9.32 15.37 -5.67
N PRO A 66 -8.46 15.84 -4.75
CA PRO A 66 -8.72 15.72 -3.33
C PRO A 66 -9.79 16.70 -2.86
N LEU A 67 -10.58 16.31 -1.86
CA LEU A 67 -11.46 17.20 -1.10
C LEU A 67 -10.78 17.68 0.19
N PRO A 68 -11.15 18.84 0.79
CA PRO A 68 -10.53 19.34 2.02
C PRO A 68 -10.94 18.58 3.29
N TYR A 69 -11.49 17.38 3.12
CA TYR A 69 -11.98 16.46 4.16
C TYR A 69 -11.93 15.02 3.64
N LEU A 70 -12.07 14.05 4.55
CA LEU A 70 -12.21 12.63 4.21
C LEU A 70 -13.59 12.39 3.58
N ARG A 71 -13.66 11.80 2.39
CA ARG A 71 -14.93 11.66 1.64
C ARG A 71 -15.98 10.83 2.40
N VAL A 72 -15.54 9.78 3.11
CA VAL A 72 -16.40 8.91 3.91
C VAL A 72 -16.81 9.51 5.27
N LEU A 73 -16.10 10.53 5.75
CA LEU A 73 -16.41 11.26 6.98
C LEU A 73 -16.13 12.75 6.77
N LYS A 74 -17.16 13.49 6.31
CA LYS A 74 -17.02 14.91 5.95
C LYS A 74 -16.52 15.79 7.10
N ASP A 75 -16.76 15.37 8.34
CA ASP A 75 -16.32 16.08 9.54
C ASP A 75 -14.86 15.84 9.92
N TRP A 76 -14.11 15.06 9.13
CA TRP A 76 -12.67 14.87 9.30
C TRP A 76 -11.91 15.72 8.27
N PRO A 77 -11.37 16.91 8.64
CA PRO A 77 -10.60 17.75 7.75
C PRO A 77 -9.33 17.04 7.27
N LEU A 78 -8.97 17.23 5.99
CA LEU A 78 -7.79 16.62 5.40
C LEU A 78 -7.16 17.53 4.34
N THR A 79 -5.84 17.74 4.45
CA THR A 79 -5.09 18.62 3.55
C THR A 79 -5.19 18.24 2.07
N LEU A 80 -5.39 19.25 1.22
CA LEU A 80 -5.36 19.10 -0.23
C LEU A 80 -3.94 18.85 -0.77
N LYS A 81 -2.89 19.14 0.03
CA LYS A 81 -1.49 18.93 -0.34
C LYS A 81 -1.15 17.45 -0.57
N ARG A 82 -2.00 16.51 -0.16
CA ARG A 82 -1.82 15.07 -0.47
C ARG A 82 -1.72 14.77 -1.97
N SER A 83 -2.39 15.57 -2.82
CA SER A 83 -2.23 15.48 -4.28
C SER A 83 -0.82 15.87 -4.76
N TYR A 84 -0.16 16.81 -4.08
CA TYR A 84 1.22 17.19 -4.39
C TYR A 84 2.18 16.04 -4.09
N TYR A 85 2.04 15.39 -2.93
CA TYR A 85 2.88 14.24 -2.58
C TYR A 85 2.65 13.04 -3.51
N GLU A 86 1.39 12.80 -3.90
CA GLU A 86 1.06 11.79 -4.92
C GLU A 86 1.75 12.08 -6.26
N TYR A 87 1.66 13.33 -6.75
CA TYR A 87 2.33 13.76 -7.97
C TYR A 87 3.86 13.66 -7.88
N GLU A 88 4.45 14.17 -6.80
CA GLU A 88 5.91 14.14 -6.60
C GLU A 88 6.44 12.71 -6.44
N TYR A 89 5.64 11.78 -5.90
CA TYR A 89 6.01 10.37 -5.85
C TYR A 89 6.17 9.79 -7.26
N PHE A 90 5.17 10.01 -8.13
CA PHE A 90 5.25 9.58 -9.52
C PHE A 90 6.44 10.24 -10.24
N ASN A 91 6.63 11.54 -10.03
CA ASN A 91 7.75 12.28 -10.64
C ASN A 91 9.11 11.71 -10.22
N THR A 92 9.30 11.46 -8.92
CA THR A 92 10.55 10.91 -8.35
C THR A 92 10.85 9.52 -8.90
N HIS A 93 9.85 8.66 -9.03
CA HIS A 93 10.06 7.27 -9.45
C HIS A 93 9.96 7.04 -10.97
N LYS A 94 9.52 8.03 -11.76
CA LYS A 94 9.28 7.91 -13.22
C LYS A 94 10.47 7.35 -13.97
N LYS A 95 11.68 7.76 -13.62
CA LYS A 95 12.91 7.28 -14.28
C LYS A 95 13.11 5.76 -14.15
N TYR A 96 12.65 5.16 -13.05
CA TYR A 96 12.98 3.77 -12.71
C TYR A 96 11.84 2.79 -12.99
N VAL A 97 10.60 3.22 -12.82
CA VAL A 97 9.41 2.36 -12.80
C VAL A 97 8.20 2.96 -13.55
N LYS A 98 8.39 3.84 -14.55
CA LYS A 98 7.28 4.45 -15.33
C LYS A 98 6.24 3.47 -15.88
N ASN A 99 6.64 2.22 -16.16
CA ASN A 99 5.73 1.21 -16.69
C ASN A 99 4.82 0.59 -15.61
N HIS A 100 5.08 0.84 -14.33
CA HIS A 100 4.35 0.26 -13.19
C HIS A 100 3.36 1.23 -12.53
N PHE A 101 3.11 2.41 -13.09
CA PHE A 101 2.05 3.33 -12.67
C PHE A 101 1.40 3.99 -13.89
N PRO A 102 0.24 4.65 -13.73
CA PRO A 102 -0.38 5.38 -14.84
C PRO A 102 0.53 6.50 -15.34
N LYS A 103 0.51 6.73 -16.65
CA LYS A 103 1.18 7.90 -17.24
C LYS A 103 0.53 9.19 -16.71
N ILE A 104 1.32 10.06 -16.10
CA ILE A 104 0.86 11.38 -15.64
C ILE A 104 0.90 12.39 -16.78
N TYR A 105 -0.20 13.11 -17.01
CA TYR A 105 -0.37 14.11 -18.05
C TYR A 105 -0.30 15.56 -17.53
N ASP A 106 -0.85 15.83 -16.36
CA ASP A 106 -0.89 17.18 -15.77
C ASP A 106 -0.96 17.13 -14.24
N TYR A 107 -0.44 18.18 -13.60
CA TYR A 107 -0.71 18.50 -12.20
C TYR A 107 -1.09 19.98 -12.09
N ASP A 108 -2.34 20.24 -11.71
CA ASP A 108 -2.80 21.60 -11.45
C ASP A 108 -2.60 21.92 -9.97
N GLU A 109 -1.64 22.79 -9.65
CA GLU A 109 -1.35 23.15 -8.27
C GLU A 109 -2.49 23.95 -7.60
N VAL A 110 -3.26 24.72 -8.36
CA VAL A 110 -4.34 25.56 -7.85
C VAL A 110 -5.56 24.72 -7.51
N LEU A 111 -6.00 23.89 -8.45
CA LEU A 111 -7.16 23.00 -8.30
C LEU A 111 -6.80 21.66 -7.65
N ARG A 112 -5.51 21.40 -7.44
CA ARG A 112 -4.95 20.19 -6.82
C ARG A 112 -5.33 18.91 -7.58
N THR A 113 -5.50 19.02 -8.89
CA THR A 113 -5.89 17.88 -9.74
C THR A 113 -4.66 17.18 -10.31
N ILE A 114 -4.73 15.86 -10.39
CA ILE A 114 -3.78 15.05 -11.15
C ILE A 114 -4.54 14.45 -12.33
N THR A 115 -4.09 14.77 -13.54
CA THR A 115 -4.62 14.14 -14.76
C THR A 115 -3.66 13.05 -15.21
N MET A 116 -4.14 11.83 -15.39
CA MET A 116 -3.34 10.65 -15.67
C MET A 116 -4.04 9.68 -16.64
N GLU A 117 -3.34 8.64 -17.07
CA GLU A 117 -3.87 7.54 -17.85
C GLU A 117 -5.06 6.88 -17.16
N LYS A 118 -6.17 6.71 -17.90
CA LYS A 118 -7.25 5.81 -17.47
C LYS A 118 -6.78 4.37 -17.68
N LEU A 119 -6.54 3.66 -16.59
CA LEU A 119 -6.13 2.26 -16.63
C LEU A 119 -7.32 1.38 -17.01
N SER A 120 -7.38 0.97 -18.27
CA SER A 120 -8.38 0.04 -18.82
C SER A 120 -7.66 -0.95 -19.74
N PRO A 121 -7.95 -2.27 -19.67
CA PRO A 121 -9.04 -2.92 -18.95
C PRO A 121 -8.72 -3.35 -17.50
N HIS A 122 -7.76 -2.69 -16.84
CA HIS A 122 -7.35 -3.06 -15.49
C HIS A 122 -8.50 -2.97 -14.48
N ILE A 123 -8.47 -3.87 -13.49
CA ILE A 123 -9.35 -3.81 -12.31
C ILE A 123 -8.53 -3.67 -11.04
N ILE A 124 -9.12 -3.13 -9.99
CA ILE A 124 -8.52 -3.15 -8.66
C ILE A 124 -8.27 -4.60 -8.23
N MET A 125 -7.02 -4.93 -7.92
CA MET A 125 -6.55 -6.30 -7.68
C MET A 125 -7.36 -7.00 -6.60
N ARG A 126 -7.74 -6.29 -5.52
CA ARG A 126 -8.59 -6.81 -4.45
C ARG A 126 -9.88 -7.45 -4.95
N HIS A 127 -10.59 -6.81 -5.89
CA HIS A 127 -11.81 -7.38 -6.48
C HIS A 127 -11.51 -8.67 -7.26
N GLY A 128 -10.40 -8.67 -8.00
CA GLY A 128 -9.91 -9.85 -8.69
C GLY A 128 -9.58 -11.01 -7.75
N LEU A 129 -8.96 -10.70 -6.60
CA LEU A 129 -8.58 -11.69 -5.62
C LEU A 129 -9.79 -12.37 -4.97
N ILE A 130 -10.83 -11.59 -4.65
CA ILE A 130 -12.11 -12.11 -4.14
C ILE A 130 -12.77 -13.05 -5.18
N LYS A 131 -12.71 -12.67 -6.46
CA LYS A 131 -13.21 -13.52 -7.56
C LYS A 131 -12.34 -14.77 -7.80
N GLY A 132 -11.14 -14.83 -7.23
CA GLY A 132 -10.18 -15.93 -7.42
C GLY A 132 -9.45 -15.91 -8.76
N ILE A 133 -9.23 -14.72 -9.31
CA ILE A 133 -8.49 -14.54 -10.56
C ILE A 133 -6.99 -14.62 -10.27
N LYS A 134 -6.28 -15.47 -11.01
CA LYS A 134 -4.82 -15.58 -10.94
C LYS A 134 -4.14 -14.57 -11.86
N TYR A 135 -3.12 -13.89 -11.35
CA TYR A 135 -2.32 -12.89 -12.06
C TYR A 135 -0.86 -13.34 -12.17
N ASN A 136 -0.52 -14.00 -13.27
CA ASN A 136 0.78 -14.68 -13.40
C ASN A 136 1.96 -13.68 -13.49
N SER A 137 1.76 -12.51 -14.09
CA SER A 137 2.82 -11.49 -14.17
C SER A 137 2.99 -10.65 -12.90
N PHE A 138 2.03 -10.74 -11.96
CA PHE A 138 1.99 -9.85 -10.79
C PHE A 138 3.27 -9.92 -9.96
N ALA A 139 3.72 -11.12 -9.62
CA ALA A 139 4.91 -11.30 -8.77
C ALA A 139 6.17 -10.70 -9.41
N GLU A 140 6.32 -10.82 -10.74
CA GLU A 140 7.44 -10.25 -11.47
C GLU A 140 7.37 -8.71 -11.46
N SER A 141 6.21 -8.15 -11.77
CA SER A 141 6.00 -6.70 -11.84
C SER A 141 6.14 -6.03 -10.47
N ILE A 142 5.45 -6.54 -9.44
CA ILE A 142 5.43 -5.88 -8.12
C ILE A 142 6.77 -5.99 -7.39
N SER A 143 7.50 -7.10 -7.57
CA SER A 143 8.86 -7.22 -7.00
C SER A 143 9.85 -6.29 -7.69
N THR A 144 9.69 -6.04 -9.00
CA THR A 144 10.48 -5.04 -9.74
C THR A 144 10.17 -3.64 -9.25
N TYR A 145 8.88 -3.33 -9.09
CA TYR A 145 8.43 -2.06 -8.53
C TYR A 145 9.06 -1.82 -7.16
N LEU A 146 8.85 -2.73 -6.20
CA LEU A 146 9.36 -2.63 -4.82
C LEU A 146 10.89 -2.51 -4.78
N ALA A 147 11.61 -3.37 -5.52
CA ALA A 147 13.08 -3.35 -5.50
C ALA A 147 13.61 -2.00 -5.99
N LYS A 148 13.04 -1.47 -7.08
CA LYS A 148 13.50 -0.21 -7.66
C LYS A 148 13.06 1.01 -6.85
N THR A 149 11.81 1.09 -6.40
CA THR A 149 11.34 2.27 -5.66
C THR A 149 12.08 2.42 -4.35
N LEU A 150 12.26 1.32 -3.60
CA LEU A 150 12.94 1.32 -2.31
C LEU A 150 14.45 1.52 -2.47
N PHE A 151 15.10 0.85 -3.43
CA PHE A 151 16.56 0.98 -3.60
C PHE A 151 16.98 2.38 -4.07
N TYR A 152 16.40 2.88 -5.16
CA TYR A 152 16.83 4.13 -5.80
C TYR A 152 16.54 5.40 -4.98
N THR A 153 15.81 5.27 -3.88
CA THR A 153 15.53 6.39 -2.97
C THR A 153 16.18 6.22 -1.60
N SER A 154 17.01 5.18 -1.42
CA SER A 154 17.76 4.89 -0.20
C SER A 154 19.20 5.43 -0.22
N ASP A 155 19.86 5.43 0.94
CA ASP A 155 21.29 5.77 1.08
C ASP A 155 22.23 4.73 0.42
N LEU A 156 21.72 3.60 -0.08
CA LEU A 156 22.50 2.66 -0.89
C LEU A 156 22.74 3.21 -2.31
N TYR A 157 21.88 4.12 -2.78
CA TYR A 157 21.96 4.69 -4.13
C TYR A 157 22.20 6.21 -4.12
N LEU A 158 21.52 6.93 -3.23
CA LEU A 158 21.61 8.39 -3.15
C LEU A 158 22.72 8.81 -2.19
N ASN A 159 23.38 9.92 -2.53
CA ASN A 159 24.14 10.68 -1.55
C ASN A 159 23.21 11.46 -0.60
N ALA A 160 23.76 11.88 0.53
CA ALA A 160 23.01 12.54 1.59
C ALA A 160 22.29 13.83 1.12
N ALA A 161 22.91 14.63 0.25
CA ALA A 161 22.31 15.88 -0.24
C ALA A 161 21.08 15.61 -1.12
N SER A 162 21.20 14.65 -2.05
CA SER A 162 20.11 14.24 -2.93
C SER A 162 18.94 13.65 -2.15
N LYS A 163 19.23 12.77 -1.17
CA LYS A 163 18.20 12.22 -0.29
C LYS A 163 17.49 13.31 0.52
N LYS A 164 18.25 14.23 1.15
CA LYS A 164 17.68 15.36 1.91
C LYS A 164 16.80 16.27 1.06
N ASN A 165 17.15 16.48 -0.20
CA ASN A 165 16.32 17.25 -1.13
C ASN A 165 15.00 16.55 -1.47
N ILE A 166 14.96 15.21 -1.54
CA ILE A 166 13.68 14.51 -1.70
C ILE A 166 12.92 14.54 -0.37
N ILE A 167 13.56 14.29 0.77
CA ILE A 167 12.93 14.37 2.10
C ILE A 167 12.23 15.72 2.31
N SER A 168 12.87 16.84 1.95
CA SER A 168 12.29 18.18 2.15
C SER A 168 10.95 18.37 1.43
N LYS A 169 10.74 17.69 0.29
CA LYS A 169 9.47 17.70 -0.44
C LYS A 169 8.36 16.95 0.29
N PHE A 170 8.69 15.90 1.06
CA PHE A 170 7.70 15.00 1.67
C PHE A 170 7.56 15.17 3.19
N ILE A 171 8.48 15.85 3.86
CA ILE A 171 8.49 15.99 5.33
C ILE A 171 7.21 16.63 5.88
N SER A 172 6.52 17.44 5.07
CA SER A 172 5.26 18.08 5.42
C SER A 172 4.02 17.21 5.17
N ASN A 173 4.16 15.94 4.77
CA ASN A 173 3.02 15.01 4.64
C ASN A 173 2.54 14.48 6.02
N THR A 174 2.54 15.35 7.02
CA THR A 174 2.36 15.00 8.44
C THR A 174 0.94 14.56 8.75
N GLU A 175 -0.08 15.14 8.11
CA GLU A 175 -1.48 14.74 8.33
C GLU A 175 -1.74 13.28 7.92
N LEU A 176 -1.14 12.84 6.82
CA LEU A 176 -1.32 11.48 6.28
C LEU A 176 -0.47 10.48 7.09
N CYS A 177 0.74 10.89 7.51
CA CYS A 177 1.54 10.12 8.47
C CYS A 177 0.78 9.95 9.79
N LYS A 178 0.15 11.02 10.31
CA LYS A 178 -0.62 10.98 11.55
C LYS A 178 -1.83 10.04 11.47
N ILE A 179 -2.56 10.05 10.36
CA ILE A 179 -3.63 9.06 10.11
C ILE A 179 -3.07 7.64 10.21
N THR A 180 -1.91 7.38 9.63
CA THR A 180 -1.25 6.07 9.72
C THR A 180 -0.81 5.75 11.15
N GLU A 181 -0.16 6.68 11.85
CA GLU A 181 0.27 6.55 13.25
C GLU A 181 -0.88 6.17 14.19
N ASP A 182 -2.05 6.76 13.97
CA ASP A 182 -3.23 6.53 14.81
C ASP A 182 -3.95 5.25 14.38
N LEU A 183 -4.35 5.15 13.11
CA LEU A 183 -5.20 4.06 12.64
C LEU A 183 -4.50 2.72 12.51
N ILE A 184 -3.17 2.69 12.35
CA ILE A 184 -2.40 1.44 12.24
C ILE A 184 -1.76 1.08 13.57
N PHE A 185 -1.18 2.03 14.29
CA PHE A 185 -0.30 1.72 15.42
C PHE A 185 -0.88 2.03 16.80
N THR A 186 -2.04 2.68 16.88
CA THR A 186 -2.60 3.14 18.15
C THR A 186 -4.01 2.60 18.37
N ASP A 187 -4.95 2.98 17.52
CA ASP A 187 -6.38 2.75 17.72
C ASP A 187 -6.75 1.26 17.88
N PRO A 188 -6.28 0.33 17.03
CA PRO A 188 -6.69 -1.08 17.14
C PRO A 188 -6.31 -1.73 18.49
N TYR A 189 -5.32 -1.17 19.18
CA TYR A 189 -4.72 -1.69 20.41
C TYR A 189 -5.26 -1.02 21.68
N SER A 190 -6.22 -0.10 21.55
CA SER A 190 -6.87 0.61 22.66
C SER A 190 -8.40 0.50 22.58
N VAL A 191 -9.06 0.94 23.65
CA VAL A 191 -10.50 1.20 23.64
C VAL A 191 -10.71 2.51 22.88
N ASN A 192 -11.27 2.41 21.67
CA ASN A 192 -11.54 3.55 20.81
C ASN A 192 -12.93 3.37 20.17
N LYS A 193 -13.77 4.40 20.25
CA LYS A 193 -15.16 4.39 19.72
C LYS A 193 -15.24 4.18 18.21
N ASN A 194 -14.17 4.50 17.48
CA ASN A 194 -14.11 4.36 16.03
C ASN A 194 -13.68 2.94 15.58
N ASN A 195 -13.20 2.10 16.51
CA ASN A 195 -12.90 0.71 16.21
C ASN A 195 -14.20 -0.07 16.02
N ARG A 196 -14.21 -0.95 15.01
CA ARG A 196 -15.27 -1.94 14.82
C ARG A 196 -14.67 -3.30 14.50
N TRP A 197 -15.47 -4.34 14.67
CA TRP A 197 -15.12 -5.73 14.40
C TRP A 197 -16.42 -6.55 14.31
N THR A 198 -16.33 -7.79 13.83
CA THR A 198 -17.49 -8.68 13.73
C THR A 198 -17.95 -9.15 15.12
N LYS A 199 -19.01 -8.50 15.63
CA LYS A 199 -19.63 -8.78 16.93
C LYS A 199 -20.71 -9.87 16.83
N PRO A 200 -20.95 -10.65 17.92
CA PRO A 200 -20.17 -10.70 19.16
C PRO A 200 -18.91 -11.58 19.06
N TYR A 201 -18.75 -12.31 17.96
CA TYR A 201 -17.77 -13.40 17.79
C TYR A 201 -16.32 -13.01 18.10
N LEU A 202 -15.89 -11.79 17.78
CA LEU A 202 -14.50 -11.35 18.00
C LEU A 202 -14.29 -10.54 19.29
N ASN A 203 -15.30 -10.39 20.16
CA ASN A 203 -15.17 -9.62 21.42
C ASN A 203 -14.02 -10.13 22.28
N LYS A 204 -13.89 -11.45 22.44
CA LYS A 204 -12.82 -12.04 23.26
C LYS A 204 -11.43 -11.72 22.70
N MET A 205 -11.26 -11.76 21.38
CA MET A 205 -9.98 -11.42 20.75
C MET A 205 -9.68 -9.92 20.86
N LYS A 206 -10.66 -9.05 20.63
CA LYS A 206 -10.48 -7.61 20.81
C LYS A 206 -10.07 -7.27 22.24
N ASN A 207 -10.77 -7.81 23.25
CA ASN A 207 -10.43 -7.62 24.66
C ASN A 207 -9.01 -8.13 24.97
N LYS A 208 -8.58 -9.24 24.35
CA LYS A 208 -7.20 -9.73 24.48
C LYS A 208 -6.19 -8.75 23.88
N ILE A 209 -6.42 -8.26 22.67
CA ILE A 209 -5.54 -7.27 22.00
C ILE A 209 -5.40 -6.00 22.85
N GLU A 210 -6.51 -5.51 23.42
CA GLU A 210 -6.52 -4.31 24.28
C GLU A 210 -5.80 -4.49 25.61
N ARG A 211 -5.65 -5.72 26.11
CA ARG A 211 -5.01 -6.03 27.39
C ARG A 211 -3.61 -6.63 27.25
N ASP A 212 -3.18 -7.00 26.04
CA ASP A 212 -1.89 -7.65 25.80
C ASP A 212 -0.75 -6.63 25.78
N GLU A 213 -0.13 -6.42 26.94
CA GLU A 213 0.99 -5.48 27.11
C GLU A 213 2.19 -5.80 26.20
N LYS A 214 2.49 -7.08 25.99
CA LYS A 214 3.58 -7.50 25.08
C LYS A 214 3.28 -7.08 23.64
N LEU A 215 2.03 -7.21 23.21
CA LEU A 215 1.59 -6.73 21.89
C LEU A 215 1.68 -5.21 21.80
N LYS A 216 1.26 -4.47 22.84
CA LYS A 216 1.36 -3.01 22.90
C LYS A 216 2.81 -2.51 22.83
N ILE A 217 3.73 -3.18 23.52
CA ILE A 217 5.17 -2.87 23.44
C ILE A 217 5.69 -3.13 22.02
N ALA A 218 5.33 -4.27 21.42
CA ALA A 218 5.75 -4.61 20.06
C ALA A 218 5.27 -3.57 19.03
N ILE A 219 3.98 -3.21 19.05
CA ILE A 219 3.45 -2.20 18.13
C ILE A 219 4.02 -0.80 18.40
N SER A 220 4.30 -0.44 19.65
CA SER A 220 4.91 0.85 19.99
C SER A 220 6.33 0.98 19.46
N ARG A 221 7.14 -0.10 19.53
CA ARG A 221 8.48 -0.13 18.90
C ARG A 221 8.38 0.02 17.39
N LEU A 222 7.39 -0.61 16.77
CA LEU A 222 7.14 -0.51 15.33
C LEU A 222 6.67 0.89 14.90
N LYS A 223 5.84 1.53 15.73
CA LYS A 223 5.44 2.95 15.57
C LYS A 223 6.65 3.88 15.66
N LEU A 224 7.53 3.65 16.63
CA LEU A 224 8.75 4.45 16.79
C LEU A 224 9.65 4.36 15.55
N LYS A 225 9.82 3.14 14.98
CA LYS A 225 10.51 2.97 13.70
C LYS A 225 9.83 3.75 12.57
N PHE A 226 8.50 3.68 12.46
CA PHE A 226 7.74 4.42 11.45
C PHE A 226 7.95 5.93 11.54
N MET A 227 7.99 6.50 12.76
CA MET A 227 8.16 7.94 12.98
C MET A 227 9.59 8.43 12.79
N LYS A 228 10.60 7.56 12.95
CA LYS A 228 12.02 7.94 12.98
C LYS A 228 12.78 7.57 11.71
N ASN A 229 12.55 6.38 11.17
CA ASN A 229 13.37 5.85 10.08
C ASN A 229 13.06 6.56 8.76
N THR A 230 14.09 6.81 7.96
CA THR A 230 13.98 7.48 6.66
C THR A 230 14.64 6.64 5.58
N ASP A 231 14.37 5.34 5.56
CA ASP A 231 15.13 4.36 4.77
C ASP A 231 14.94 4.54 3.26
N ALA A 232 13.71 4.83 2.82
CA ALA A 232 13.38 5.08 1.41
C ALA A 232 12.10 5.93 1.27
N LEU A 233 11.85 6.45 0.07
CA LEU A 233 10.57 7.07 -0.27
C LEU A 233 9.52 5.97 -0.47
N LEU A 234 8.59 5.86 0.47
CA LEU A 234 7.53 4.86 0.48
C LEU A 234 6.33 5.32 -0.35
N HIS A 235 5.56 4.37 -0.87
CA HIS A 235 4.18 4.61 -1.30
C HIS A 235 3.29 4.97 -0.09
N GLY A 236 3.48 4.31 1.05
CA GLY A 236 2.78 4.62 2.30
C GLY A 236 1.38 3.98 2.44
N ASP A 237 0.82 3.37 1.40
CA ASP A 237 -0.41 2.56 1.51
C ASP A 237 -0.53 1.50 0.41
N LEU A 238 0.55 0.75 0.18
CA LEU A 238 0.66 -0.26 -0.88
C LEU A 238 -0.13 -1.55 -0.56
N HIS A 239 -1.44 -1.45 -0.49
CA HIS A 239 -2.35 -2.58 -0.34
C HIS A 239 -2.93 -3.03 -1.69
N THR A 240 -3.60 -4.18 -1.75
CA THR A 240 -4.21 -4.71 -3.00
C THR A 240 -5.36 -3.86 -3.57
N GLY A 241 -5.81 -2.85 -2.83
CA GLY A 241 -6.71 -1.79 -3.33
C GLY A 241 -5.99 -0.67 -4.08
N SER A 242 -4.67 -0.56 -3.95
CA SER A 242 -3.81 0.47 -4.58
C SER A 242 -3.04 -0.11 -5.77
N ILE A 243 -3.54 -1.25 -6.29
CA ILE A 243 -2.92 -2.00 -7.38
C ILE A 243 -4.03 -2.34 -8.35
N MET A 244 -3.88 -1.92 -9.60
CA MET A 244 -4.74 -2.27 -10.71
C MET A 244 -4.03 -3.30 -11.60
N VAL A 245 -4.75 -4.34 -12.02
CA VAL A 245 -4.18 -5.49 -12.73
C VAL A 245 -5.04 -5.88 -13.94
N THR A 246 -4.36 -6.37 -14.97
CA THR A 246 -4.92 -7.32 -15.93
C THR A 246 -4.24 -8.67 -15.72
N LYS A 247 -4.54 -9.68 -16.55
CA LYS A 247 -3.79 -10.96 -16.50
C LYS A 247 -2.28 -10.78 -16.67
N ASN A 248 -1.87 -9.77 -17.45
CA ASN A 248 -0.49 -9.60 -17.91
C ASN A 248 0.17 -8.29 -17.47
N ASP A 249 -0.58 -7.32 -16.94
CA ASP A 249 -0.04 -6.02 -16.53
C ASP A 249 -0.41 -5.65 -15.08
N THR A 250 0.45 -4.88 -14.42
CA THR A 250 0.31 -4.47 -13.02
C THR A 250 0.71 -3.00 -12.88
N LYS A 251 -0.21 -2.21 -12.34
CA LYS A 251 -0.08 -0.77 -12.14
C LYS A 251 -0.36 -0.43 -10.69
N VAL A 252 0.54 0.30 -10.05
CA VAL A 252 0.39 0.85 -8.71
C VAL A 252 -0.17 2.26 -8.82
N ILE A 253 -1.12 2.60 -7.95
CA ILE A 253 -1.86 3.87 -7.94
C ILE A 253 -1.93 4.42 -6.51
N ASP A 254 -2.35 5.67 -6.35
CA ASP A 254 -2.66 6.29 -5.06
C ASP A 254 -1.53 6.38 -4.00
N PRO A 255 -0.29 6.79 -4.36
CA PRO A 255 0.79 7.03 -3.39
C PRO A 255 0.62 8.36 -2.60
N GLU A 256 -0.58 8.74 -2.21
CA GLU A 256 -0.85 10.02 -1.51
C GLU A 256 -0.33 10.04 -0.06
N PHE A 257 -0.07 8.85 0.51
CA PHE A 257 0.58 8.65 1.80
C PHE A 257 2.11 8.63 1.71
N ALA A 258 2.68 8.98 0.55
CA ALA A 258 4.12 8.91 0.35
C ALA A 258 4.89 9.79 1.35
N PHE A 259 5.91 9.20 1.95
CA PHE A 259 6.86 9.87 2.83
C PHE A 259 8.16 9.04 2.93
N TYR A 260 9.23 9.62 3.47
CA TYR A 260 10.44 8.87 3.76
C TYR A 260 10.25 8.06 5.04
N GLY A 261 10.27 6.73 4.91
CA GLY A 261 9.94 5.81 5.99
C GLY A 261 10.67 4.47 5.88
N PRO A 262 10.34 3.52 6.77
CA PRO A 262 10.96 2.19 6.77
C PRO A 262 10.45 1.32 5.61
N MET A 263 11.38 0.76 4.84
CA MET A 263 11.09 -0.03 3.63
C MET A 263 10.11 -1.19 3.87
N GLY A 264 10.23 -1.84 5.03
CA GLY A 264 9.36 -2.95 5.42
C GLY A 264 7.87 -2.59 5.49
N PHE A 265 7.52 -1.30 5.59
CA PHE A 265 6.14 -0.86 5.68
C PHE A 265 5.34 -1.10 4.39
N ASP A 266 5.93 -0.81 3.23
CA ASP A 266 5.29 -1.04 1.92
C ASP A 266 5.21 -2.53 1.60
N ILE A 267 6.31 -3.27 1.81
CA ILE A 267 6.36 -4.71 1.57
C ILE A 267 5.38 -5.43 2.50
N GLY A 268 5.35 -5.02 3.78
CA GLY A 268 4.45 -5.55 4.79
C GLY A 268 2.98 -5.24 4.48
N ALA A 269 2.67 -4.04 3.97
CA ALA A 269 1.32 -3.70 3.52
C ALA A 269 0.84 -4.64 2.40
N LEU A 270 1.70 -4.94 1.42
CA LEU A 270 1.36 -5.86 0.34
C LEU A 270 1.16 -7.29 0.86
N ILE A 271 2.11 -7.82 1.62
CA ILE A 271 2.06 -9.19 2.17
C ILE A 271 0.84 -9.36 3.08
N ALA A 272 0.54 -8.40 3.96
CA ALA A 272 -0.65 -8.41 4.80
C ALA A 272 -1.93 -8.58 3.99
N ASN A 273 -2.07 -7.84 2.89
CA ASN A 273 -3.29 -7.88 2.09
C ASN A 273 -3.42 -9.17 1.28
N LEU A 274 -2.31 -9.77 0.83
CA LEU A 274 -2.32 -11.10 0.23
C LEU A 274 -2.66 -12.19 1.26
N LEU A 275 -2.16 -12.07 2.51
CA LEU A 275 -2.52 -12.96 3.61
C LEU A 275 -4.00 -12.84 3.99
N MET A 276 -4.53 -11.62 4.12
CA MET A 276 -5.97 -11.41 4.37
C MET A 276 -6.82 -12.01 3.25
N SER A 277 -6.39 -11.86 2.00
CA SER A 277 -7.05 -12.53 0.88
C SER A 277 -6.99 -14.05 0.98
N PHE A 278 -5.86 -14.62 1.42
CA PHE A 278 -5.72 -16.06 1.66
C PHE A 278 -6.68 -16.56 2.75
N PHE A 279 -6.78 -15.85 3.87
CA PHE A 279 -7.66 -16.22 4.98
C PHE A 279 -9.14 -16.03 4.63
N SER A 280 -9.48 -15.03 3.81
CA SER A 280 -10.88 -14.78 3.42
C SER A 280 -11.43 -15.79 2.42
N GLN A 281 -10.58 -16.47 1.65
CA GLN A 281 -11.02 -17.33 0.54
C GLN A 281 -12.10 -18.36 0.94
N THR A 282 -11.99 -18.97 2.13
CA THR A 282 -12.99 -19.95 2.59
C THR A 282 -14.37 -19.33 2.77
N GLY A 283 -14.46 -18.04 3.13
CA GLY A 283 -15.74 -17.33 3.20
C GLY A 283 -16.32 -16.95 1.85
N HIS A 284 -15.55 -17.06 0.76
CA HIS A 284 -15.98 -16.81 -0.62
C HIS A 284 -16.24 -18.10 -1.41
N GLU A 285 -16.28 -19.25 -0.72
CA GLU A 285 -16.59 -20.55 -1.33
C GLU A 285 -18.09 -20.68 -1.58
N LYS A 286 -18.47 -21.03 -2.82
CA LYS A 286 -19.82 -21.53 -3.14
C LYS A 286 -19.95 -23.02 -2.86
N LYS A 287 -18.86 -23.78 -3.08
CA LYS A 287 -18.73 -25.20 -2.74
C LYS A 287 -17.52 -25.41 -1.85
N PHE A 288 -17.69 -26.26 -0.83
CA PHE A 288 -16.62 -26.57 0.11
C PHE A 288 -15.33 -26.99 -0.60
N GLY A 289 -14.23 -26.29 -0.31
CA GLY A 289 -12.91 -26.58 -0.84
C GLY A 289 -12.64 -26.07 -2.26
N GLU A 290 -13.58 -25.38 -2.92
CA GLU A 290 -13.37 -24.87 -4.29
C GLU A 290 -12.18 -23.89 -4.37
N ARG A 291 -11.86 -23.19 -3.28
CA ARG A 291 -10.74 -22.23 -3.23
C ARG A 291 -9.42 -22.86 -2.82
N LYS A 292 -9.34 -24.17 -2.52
CA LYS A 292 -8.11 -24.84 -2.05
C LYS A 292 -6.90 -24.62 -2.97
N LYS A 293 -7.08 -24.79 -4.30
CA LYS A 293 -6.02 -24.54 -5.29
C LYS A 293 -5.63 -23.06 -5.37
N TYR A 294 -6.58 -22.14 -5.15
CA TYR A 294 -6.34 -20.71 -5.20
C TYR A 294 -5.62 -20.20 -3.94
N LYS A 295 -5.97 -20.71 -2.76
CA LYS A 295 -5.25 -20.48 -1.50
C LYS A 295 -3.79 -20.92 -1.60
N LYS A 296 -3.52 -22.09 -2.19
CA LYS A 296 -2.14 -22.53 -2.48
C LYS A 296 -1.42 -21.51 -3.38
N TRP A 297 -2.07 -21.04 -4.44
CA TRP A 297 -1.50 -20.01 -5.33
C TRP A 297 -1.19 -18.69 -4.60
N LEU A 298 -2.05 -18.23 -3.68
CA LEU A 298 -1.80 -17.03 -2.87
C LEU A 298 -0.55 -17.17 -1.98
N LEU A 299 -0.33 -18.34 -1.39
CA LEU A 299 0.89 -18.58 -0.60
C LEU A 299 2.15 -18.63 -1.49
N GLU A 300 2.05 -19.28 -2.66
CA GLU A 300 3.16 -19.31 -3.62
C GLU A 300 3.48 -17.90 -4.17
N ILE A 301 2.49 -17.05 -4.38
CA ILE A 301 2.74 -15.69 -4.89
C ILE A 301 3.40 -14.82 -3.82
N ILE A 302 3.00 -14.92 -2.54
CA ILE A 302 3.67 -14.25 -1.41
C ILE A 302 5.15 -14.67 -1.36
N LYS A 303 5.42 -15.98 -1.43
CA LYS A 303 6.79 -16.52 -1.46
C LYS A 303 7.59 -15.97 -2.64
N THR A 304 7.00 -15.99 -3.83
CA THR A 304 7.66 -15.56 -5.07
C THR A 304 7.98 -14.08 -5.05
N ILE A 305 7.09 -13.23 -4.51
CA ILE A 305 7.31 -11.79 -4.39
C ILE A 305 8.53 -11.50 -3.53
N TRP A 306 8.62 -12.09 -2.33
CA TRP A 306 9.76 -11.86 -1.43
C TRP A 306 11.09 -12.29 -2.08
N ILE A 307 11.15 -13.52 -2.62
CA ILE A 307 12.37 -14.07 -3.23
C ILE A 307 12.82 -13.20 -4.42
N LYS A 308 11.88 -12.78 -5.28
CA LYS A 308 12.21 -11.93 -6.43
C LYS A 308 12.61 -10.53 -6.00
N PHE A 309 11.96 -9.97 -4.98
CA PHE A 309 12.31 -8.67 -4.41
C PHE A 309 13.74 -8.68 -3.87
N GLU A 310 14.05 -9.63 -2.98
CA GLU A 310 15.39 -9.79 -2.39
C GLU A 310 16.46 -9.94 -3.47
N LYS A 311 16.24 -10.84 -4.44
CA LYS A 311 17.19 -11.05 -5.55
C LYS A 311 17.42 -9.76 -6.35
N LYS A 312 16.36 -9.02 -6.69
CA LYS A 312 16.46 -7.78 -7.48
C LYS A 312 17.10 -6.65 -6.68
N PHE A 313 16.72 -6.49 -5.42
CA PHE A 313 17.28 -5.47 -4.53
C PHE A 313 18.77 -5.69 -4.31
N LEU A 314 19.19 -6.92 -4.02
CA LEU A 314 20.60 -7.28 -3.88
C LEU A 314 21.38 -7.10 -5.18
N LYS A 315 20.75 -7.38 -6.34
CA LYS A 315 21.38 -7.13 -7.63
C LYS A 315 21.62 -5.65 -7.86
N LEU A 316 20.63 -4.80 -7.59
CA LEU A 316 20.79 -3.34 -7.65
C LEU A 316 21.90 -2.87 -6.71
N TRP A 317 21.96 -3.39 -5.49
CA TRP A 317 23.04 -3.07 -4.55
C TRP A 317 24.41 -3.61 -4.99
N GLU A 318 24.48 -4.64 -5.83
CA GLU A 318 25.75 -5.10 -6.40
C GLU A 318 26.23 -4.20 -7.54
N THR A 319 25.31 -3.75 -8.40
CA THR A 319 25.65 -3.06 -9.65
C THR A 319 25.59 -1.53 -9.55
N GLU A 320 24.83 -1.00 -8.60
CA GLU A 320 24.47 0.42 -8.53
C GLU A 320 24.61 1.01 -7.11
N ASN A 321 25.55 0.50 -6.31
CA ASN A 321 25.91 1.08 -5.01
C ASN A 321 26.66 2.41 -5.18
N TYR A 322 25.92 3.49 -5.42
CA TYR A 322 26.44 4.84 -5.62
C TYR A 322 26.18 5.78 -4.44
N GLY A 323 25.45 5.32 -3.42
CA GLY A 323 25.12 6.10 -2.23
C GLY A 323 26.18 6.03 -1.13
N ASP A 324 25.92 6.76 -0.04
CA ASP A 324 26.89 6.99 1.04
C ASP A 324 26.91 5.88 2.10
N ALA A 325 25.90 5.00 2.18
CA ALA A 325 25.78 4.04 3.29
C ALA A 325 26.88 2.96 3.32
N TYR A 326 27.41 2.56 2.16
CA TYR A 326 28.45 1.54 2.04
C TYR A 326 29.52 1.97 1.04
N PRO A 327 30.39 2.93 1.42
CA PRO A 327 31.31 3.55 0.49
C PRO A 327 32.42 2.58 0.08
N LYS A 328 32.81 2.63 -1.20
CA LYS A 328 33.80 1.71 -1.79
C LYS A 328 35.18 1.77 -1.14
N VAL A 329 35.52 2.89 -0.50
CA VAL A 329 36.80 3.07 0.23
C VAL A 329 36.90 2.17 1.46
N LEU A 330 35.78 1.84 2.11
CA LEU A 330 35.75 0.98 3.29
C LEU A 330 35.56 -0.50 2.93
N PHE A 331 34.89 -0.78 1.81
CA PHE A 331 34.39 -2.11 1.51
C PHE A 331 34.83 -2.59 0.12
N LYS A 332 35.69 -3.61 0.10
CA LYS A 332 36.03 -4.32 -1.14
C LYS A 332 34.79 -5.05 -1.68
N LYS A 333 34.49 -4.81 -2.96
CA LYS A 333 33.40 -5.47 -3.69
C LYS A 333 33.52 -6.99 -3.57
N ASN A 334 32.40 -7.67 -3.31
CA ASN A 334 32.29 -9.13 -3.22
C ASN A 334 33.17 -9.80 -2.15
N SER A 335 33.60 -9.06 -1.12
CA SER A 335 34.24 -9.67 0.05
C SER A 335 33.25 -10.53 0.84
N LYS A 336 33.73 -11.60 1.48
CA LYS A 336 32.92 -12.48 2.34
C LYS A 336 32.14 -11.69 3.40
N LYS A 337 32.77 -10.66 4.00
CA LYS A 337 32.14 -9.77 4.98
C LYS A 337 30.96 -8.99 4.39
N MET A 338 31.10 -8.43 3.19
CA MET A 338 30.00 -7.72 2.52
C MET A 338 28.85 -8.63 2.10
N ILE A 339 29.12 -9.88 1.74
CA ILE A 339 28.07 -10.86 1.45
C ILE A 339 27.27 -11.17 2.72
N LEU A 340 27.95 -11.34 3.86
CA LEU A 340 27.29 -11.57 5.15
C LEU A 340 26.47 -10.34 5.60
N GLU A 341 27.01 -9.13 5.42
CA GLU A 341 26.32 -7.89 5.76
C GLU A 341 25.04 -7.71 4.94
N LYS A 342 25.11 -7.92 3.62
CA LYS A 342 23.93 -7.90 2.74
C LYS A 342 22.86 -8.90 3.20
N LYS A 343 23.26 -10.09 3.64
CA LYS A 343 22.34 -11.10 4.20
C LYS A 343 21.69 -10.61 5.50
N MET A 344 22.46 -10.00 6.39
CA MET A 344 21.96 -9.44 7.65
C MET A 344 20.99 -8.28 7.39
N TYR A 345 21.32 -7.38 6.47
CA TYR A 345 20.44 -6.30 6.04
C TYR A 345 19.08 -6.83 5.54
N MET A 346 19.10 -7.84 4.66
CA MET A 346 17.87 -8.44 4.14
C MET A 346 17.08 -9.18 5.22
N GLN A 347 17.75 -9.81 6.19
CA GLN A 347 17.08 -10.45 7.32
C GLN A 347 16.37 -9.41 8.20
N ASN A 348 17.03 -8.28 8.51
CA ASN A 348 16.41 -7.18 9.27
C ASN A 348 15.20 -6.59 8.53
N LEU A 349 15.34 -6.37 7.22
CA LEU A 349 14.23 -5.90 6.38
C LEU A 349 13.08 -6.90 6.33
N PHE A 350 13.37 -8.20 6.32
CA PHE A 350 12.36 -9.26 6.39
C PHE A 350 11.60 -9.20 7.71
N GLU A 351 12.30 -9.12 8.84
CA GLU A 351 11.68 -9.03 10.16
C GLU A 351 10.76 -7.81 10.27
N GLU A 352 11.21 -6.64 9.81
CA GLU A 352 10.36 -5.44 9.77
C GLU A 352 9.13 -5.62 8.87
N THR A 353 9.32 -6.23 7.70
CA THR A 353 8.23 -6.56 6.78
C THR A 353 7.17 -7.43 7.46
N ILE A 354 7.58 -8.44 8.23
CA ILE A 354 6.68 -9.32 8.98
C ILE A 354 5.94 -8.54 10.07
N SER A 355 6.63 -7.71 10.87
CA SER A 355 5.97 -6.90 11.90
C SER A 355 4.94 -5.93 11.31
N TYR A 356 5.29 -5.22 10.23
CA TYR A 356 4.36 -4.31 9.56
C TYR A 356 3.18 -5.04 8.92
N ALA A 357 3.40 -6.23 8.38
CA ALA A 357 2.31 -7.05 7.88
C ALA A 357 1.33 -7.44 9.01
N GLY A 358 1.83 -7.84 10.18
CA GLY A 358 1.00 -8.11 11.35
C GLY A 358 0.17 -6.90 11.79
N ALA A 359 0.79 -5.71 11.90
CA ALA A 359 0.08 -4.47 12.23
C ALA A 359 -1.02 -4.13 11.23
N LYS A 360 -0.73 -4.27 9.92
CA LYS A 360 -1.69 -4.01 8.83
C LYS A 360 -2.86 -5.00 8.81
N ILE A 361 -2.67 -6.24 9.27
CA ILE A 361 -3.79 -7.20 9.43
C ILE A 361 -4.67 -6.78 10.62
N ILE A 362 -4.08 -6.55 11.80
CA ILE A 362 -4.84 -6.19 13.01
C ILE A 362 -5.70 -4.95 12.76
N ARG A 363 -5.12 -3.88 12.19
CA ARG A 363 -5.85 -2.65 11.93
C ARG A 363 -7.02 -2.79 10.95
N ARG A 364 -6.96 -3.77 10.03
CA ARG A 364 -8.04 -4.01 9.06
C ARG A 364 -9.20 -4.82 9.65
N ILE A 365 -8.98 -5.50 10.77
CA ILE A 365 -9.99 -6.36 11.41
C ILE A 365 -10.60 -5.68 12.65
N TYR A 366 -9.81 -4.88 13.37
CA TYR A 366 -10.19 -4.27 14.66
C TYR A 366 -10.13 -2.74 14.68
N GLY A 367 -9.79 -2.11 13.55
CA GLY A 367 -9.63 -0.67 13.43
C GLY A 367 -10.84 0.00 12.76
N PHE A 368 -10.63 1.23 12.32
CA PHE A 368 -11.64 2.03 11.63
C PHE A 368 -11.95 1.53 10.20
N ALA A 369 -10.89 1.32 9.40
CA ALA A 369 -11.01 1.04 7.97
C ALA A 369 -10.79 -0.44 7.64
N HIS A 370 -11.87 -1.19 7.39
CA HIS A 370 -11.82 -2.60 7.02
C HIS A 370 -11.47 -2.80 5.54
N ASN A 371 -11.41 -4.07 5.10
CA ASN A 371 -11.27 -4.41 3.69
C ASN A 371 -12.44 -5.28 3.20
N ILE A 372 -12.70 -5.24 1.90
CA ILE A 372 -13.79 -6.00 1.28
C ILE A 372 -13.50 -7.50 1.17
N ASP A 373 -12.26 -7.94 1.38
CA ASP A 373 -11.94 -9.37 1.44
C ASP A 373 -12.74 -10.05 2.55
N PHE A 374 -12.92 -9.40 3.72
CA PHE A 374 -13.76 -9.93 4.79
C PHE A 374 -15.19 -9.39 4.75
N GLU A 375 -15.36 -8.09 4.51
CA GLU A 375 -16.68 -7.45 4.64
C GLU A 375 -17.74 -7.99 3.66
N TRP A 376 -17.32 -8.53 2.51
CA TRP A 376 -18.23 -9.15 1.55
C TRP A 376 -18.60 -10.61 1.87
N ILE A 377 -18.01 -11.22 2.91
CA ILE A 377 -18.45 -12.53 3.40
C ILE A 377 -19.74 -12.33 4.20
N GLU A 378 -20.90 -12.58 3.62
CA GLU A 378 -22.21 -12.26 4.23
C GLU A 378 -22.43 -12.95 5.58
N ASN A 379 -22.08 -14.23 5.69
CA ASN A 379 -22.21 -14.97 6.94
C ASN A 379 -21.19 -14.47 7.97
N THR A 380 -21.68 -13.75 8.98
CA THR A 380 -20.86 -13.09 10.01
C THR A 380 -20.06 -14.07 10.86
N LYS A 381 -20.56 -15.28 11.13
CA LYS A 381 -19.81 -16.32 11.85
C LYS A 381 -18.65 -16.86 11.00
N VAL A 382 -18.87 -17.06 9.71
CA VAL A 382 -17.82 -17.48 8.76
C VAL A 382 -16.78 -16.36 8.58
N ARG A 383 -17.22 -15.11 8.46
CA ARG A 383 -16.37 -13.92 8.41
C ARG A 383 -15.47 -13.84 9.63
N ALA A 384 -16.06 -13.89 10.83
CA ALA A 384 -15.34 -13.86 12.09
C ALA A 384 -14.32 -15.01 12.21
N ASN A 385 -14.61 -16.19 11.66
CA ASN A 385 -13.67 -17.31 11.68
C ASN A 385 -12.43 -17.01 10.82
N CYS A 386 -12.64 -16.45 9.62
CA CYS A 386 -11.55 -16.03 8.74
C CYS A 386 -10.72 -14.91 9.38
N GLU A 387 -11.39 -13.90 9.95
CA GLU A 387 -10.76 -12.79 10.65
C GLU A 387 -9.96 -13.24 11.88
N TYR A 388 -10.51 -14.17 12.68
CA TYR A 388 -9.83 -14.72 13.85
C TYR A 388 -8.51 -15.41 13.46
N LYS A 389 -8.53 -16.24 12.42
CA LYS A 389 -7.34 -16.95 11.93
C LYS A 389 -6.27 -15.99 11.43
N ALA A 390 -6.67 -14.97 10.67
CA ALA A 390 -5.76 -13.92 10.21
C ALA A 390 -5.16 -13.14 11.40
N SER A 391 -5.99 -12.79 12.39
CA SER A 391 -5.57 -12.04 13.58
C SER A 391 -4.62 -12.82 14.47
N SER A 392 -4.83 -14.13 14.63
CA SER A 392 -3.94 -14.99 15.40
C SER A 392 -2.53 -15.03 14.80
N LEU A 393 -2.40 -15.21 13.48
CA LEU A 393 -1.12 -15.10 12.79
C LEU A 393 -0.51 -13.70 12.97
N ALA A 394 -1.31 -12.64 12.82
CA ALA A 394 -0.83 -11.27 12.93
C ALA A 394 -0.25 -10.93 14.32
N ILE A 395 -0.87 -11.45 15.39
CA ILE A 395 -0.36 -11.32 16.76
C ILE A 395 0.98 -12.06 16.91
N GLU A 396 1.10 -13.26 16.33
CA GLU A 396 2.36 -14.01 16.31
C GLU A 396 3.47 -13.25 15.55
N MET A 397 3.14 -12.69 14.37
CA MET A 397 4.06 -11.89 13.55
C MET A 397 4.58 -10.65 14.28
N LEU A 398 3.79 -10.06 15.19
CA LEU A 398 4.20 -8.90 16.00
C LEU A 398 4.98 -9.29 17.25
N LYS A 399 4.56 -10.33 17.97
CA LYS A 399 5.16 -10.69 19.26
C LYS A 399 6.40 -11.57 19.12
N ASN A 400 6.44 -12.40 18.08
CA ASN A 400 7.46 -13.40 17.85
C ASN A 400 8.13 -13.21 16.49
N THR A 401 8.30 -11.97 16.02
CA THR A 401 8.88 -11.67 14.69
C THR A 401 10.19 -12.44 14.43
N ASN A 402 11.04 -12.58 15.44
CA ASN A 402 12.33 -13.27 15.31
C ASN A 402 12.22 -14.78 15.05
N SER A 403 11.05 -15.41 15.21
CA SER A 403 10.85 -16.82 14.85
C SER A 403 10.73 -17.03 13.34
N PHE A 404 10.43 -15.97 12.59
CA PHE A 404 10.32 -16.01 11.13
C PHE A 404 11.71 -15.77 10.51
N LYS A 405 12.46 -16.84 10.25
CA LYS A 405 13.81 -16.77 9.66
C LYS A 405 13.79 -16.70 8.14
N SER A 406 12.66 -17.01 7.52
CA SER A 406 12.48 -17.01 6.08
C SER A 406 11.02 -16.85 5.69
N ILE A 407 10.77 -16.53 4.42
CA ILE A 407 9.41 -16.50 3.89
C ILE A 407 8.70 -17.86 4.00
N ASN A 408 9.43 -18.98 4.01
CA ASN A 408 8.84 -20.31 4.19
C ASN A 408 8.24 -20.48 5.59
N ASP A 409 8.82 -19.86 6.61
CA ASP A 409 8.29 -19.89 7.98
C ASP A 409 6.95 -19.17 8.05
N LEU A 410 6.82 -18.02 7.37
CA LEU A 410 5.54 -17.32 7.24
C LEU A 410 4.49 -18.18 6.52
N ILE A 411 4.86 -18.82 5.41
CA ILE A 411 3.95 -19.70 4.67
C ILE A 411 3.51 -20.89 5.53
N LYS A 412 4.42 -21.47 6.31
CA LYS A 412 4.11 -22.56 7.25
C LYS A 412 3.15 -22.08 8.35
N ALA A 413 3.43 -20.95 8.98
CA ALA A 413 2.58 -20.36 10.02
C ALA A 413 1.18 -20.01 9.49
N ALA A 414 1.07 -19.49 8.27
CA ALA A 414 -0.21 -19.22 7.62
C ALA A 414 -1.05 -20.49 7.42
N LYS A 415 -0.44 -21.60 6.97
CA LYS A 415 -1.12 -22.90 6.84
C LYS A 415 -1.55 -23.49 8.19
N ILE A 416 -0.73 -23.32 9.23
CA ILE A 416 -1.09 -23.77 10.59
C ILE A 416 -2.33 -23.00 11.07
N ASN A 417 -2.31 -21.67 10.96
CA ASN A 417 -3.43 -20.81 11.37
C ASN A 417 -4.69 -21.05 10.53
N GLU A 418 -4.57 -21.35 9.23
CA GLU A 418 -5.69 -21.71 8.36
C GLU A 418 -6.46 -22.94 8.89
N ASN A 419 -5.74 -23.95 9.37
CA ASN A 419 -6.29 -25.22 9.82
C ASN A 419 -6.68 -25.23 11.31
N MET A 420 -6.44 -24.12 12.02
CA MET A 420 -6.82 -23.97 13.42
C MET A 420 -8.34 -24.10 13.60
N LYS A 421 -8.76 -24.90 14.58
CA LYS A 421 -10.16 -24.96 15.04
C LYS A 421 -10.46 -23.72 15.87
N VAL A 422 -11.43 -22.92 15.46
CA VAL A 422 -11.83 -21.70 16.17
C VAL A 422 -13.12 -21.97 16.94
N LYS A 423 -13.12 -21.70 18.24
CA LYS A 423 -14.33 -21.62 19.07
C LYS A 423 -14.70 -20.14 19.19
N LEU A 424 -15.65 -19.70 18.36
CA LEU A 424 -16.17 -18.33 18.30
C LEU A 424 -17.39 -18.15 19.18
#